data_AF-A0A8J7BLG0-F1
#
_entry.id   AF-A0A8J7BLG0-F1
#
_cell.length_a   1.000
_cell.length_b   1.000
_cell.length_c   1.000
_cell.angle_alpha   90.00
_cell.angle_beta   90.00
_cell.angle_gamma   90.00
#
_symmetry.space_group_name_H-M   'P 1'
#
loop_
_entity.id
_entity.type
_entity.pdbx_description
1 polymer ?
#
loop_
_entity_poly.entity_id
_entity_poly.type
_entity_poly.pdbx_seq_one_letter_code
_entity_poly.pdbx_strand_id
1 'polypeptide(L)'
;MSNPETPSTPADTRSRRFYHGTRADLKPGDLIQPGYAKKYPGNPTKSYRSREPLRVVSEYLDWQGHFPGVIQAMKDRIAGLEPIDD
;
A
#
# COMPACT_ATOMS: atom_id res chain seq x y z
N MET A 1 -36.57 30.40 -11.92
CA MET A 1 -35.86 30.21 -10.64
C MET A 1 -35.12 28.89 -10.75
N SER A 2 -33.83 28.94 -11.03
CA SER A 2 -33.00 27.74 -11.25
C SER A 2 -32.42 27.30 -9.91
N ASN A 3 -32.69 26.06 -9.50
CA ASN A 3 -31.94 25.42 -8.42
C ASN A 3 -30.60 24.94 -8.97
N PRO A 4 -29.45 25.24 -8.33
CA PRO A 4 -28.20 24.59 -8.69
C PRO A 4 -28.24 23.15 -8.14
N GLU A 5 -28.23 22.18 -9.04
CA GLU A 5 -27.91 20.79 -8.70
C GLU A 5 -26.58 20.78 -7.96
N THR A 6 -26.64 20.51 -6.66
CA THR A 6 -25.46 20.27 -5.84
C THR A 6 -24.82 18.99 -6.36
N PRO A 7 -23.51 18.94 -6.67
CA PRO A 7 -22.88 17.67 -7.01
C PRO A 7 -23.01 16.74 -5.80
N SER A 8 -23.81 15.69 -5.99
CA SER A 8 -23.94 14.59 -5.05
C SER A 8 -22.55 14.10 -4.68
N THR A 9 -22.26 14.15 -3.38
CA THR A 9 -21.11 13.53 -2.71
C THR A 9 -20.73 12.22 -3.40
N PRO A 10 -19.46 11.97 -3.77
CA PRO A 10 -19.09 10.67 -4.28
C PRO A 10 -19.31 9.66 -3.16
N ALA A 11 -20.30 8.80 -3.38
CA ALA A 11 -20.59 7.65 -2.56
C ALA A 11 -19.31 6.85 -2.28
N ASP A 12 -19.11 6.51 -1.01
CA ASP A 12 -18.24 5.44 -0.54
C ASP A 12 -16.82 5.34 -1.14
N THR A 13 -15.99 6.35 -0.93
CA THR A 13 -14.54 6.25 -1.16
C THR A 13 -13.82 5.39 -0.11
N ARG A 14 -14.51 4.84 0.90
CA ARG A 14 -13.86 3.96 1.90
C ARG A 14 -13.47 2.61 1.30
N SER A 15 -14.15 2.15 0.24
CA SER A 15 -13.99 0.77 -0.23
C SER A 15 -12.76 0.49 -1.11
N ARG A 16 -11.84 1.43 -1.34
CA ARG A 16 -10.57 1.12 -2.05
C ARG A 16 -9.40 2.04 -1.72
N ARG A 17 -9.07 2.18 -0.43
CA ARG A 17 -7.78 2.76 -0.02
C ARG A 17 -6.67 1.73 -0.15
N PHE A 18 -5.62 2.08 -0.90
CA PHE A 18 -4.38 1.29 -0.96
C PHE A 18 -3.33 1.93 -0.05
N TYR A 19 -2.59 1.10 0.68
CA TYR A 19 -1.51 1.53 1.55
C TYR A 19 -0.17 1.18 0.92
N HIS A 20 0.77 2.11 0.96
CA HIS A 20 2.14 1.88 0.55
C HIS A 20 3.07 2.11 1.75
N GLY A 21 3.63 1.04 2.29
CA GLY A 21 4.64 1.13 3.34
C GLY A 21 6.01 1.44 2.74
N THR A 22 6.61 2.56 3.13
CA THR A 22 7.97 2.95 2.72
C THR A 22 8.73 3.55 3.90
N ARG A 23 10.07 3.50 3.83
CA ARG A 23 10.97 4.21 4.75
C ARG A 23 11.47 5.54 4.17
N ALA A 24 11.15 5.81 2.90
CA ALA A 24 11.47 7.09 2.27
C ALA A 24 10.62 8.20 2.91
N ASP A 25 11.20 9.39 3.06
CA ASP A 25 10.48 10.56 3.57
C ASP A 25 9.62 11.20 2.48
N LEU A 26 8.46 10.59 2.19
CA LEU A 26 7.51 11.07 1.18
C LEU A 26 6.47 12.01 1.80
N LYS A 27 6.05 13.03 1.04
CA LYS A 27 4.98 13.96 1.42
C LYS A 27 3.75 13.79 0.52
N PRO A 28 2.55 14.17 0.99
CA PRO A 28 1.37 14.27 0.13
C PRO A 28 1.65 15.13 -1.09
N GLY A 29 1.40 14.59 -2.29
CA GLY A 29 1.74 15.21 -3.56
C GLY A 29 2.86 14.49 -4.32
N ASP A 30 3.76 13.80 -3.62
CA ASP A 30 4.89 13.09 -4.24
C ASP A 30 4.44 11.90 -5.10
N LEU A 31 5.30 11.51 -6.04
CA LEU A 31 5.11 10.35 -6.91
C LEU A 31 6.03 9.20 -6.52
N ILE A 32 5.43 8.03 -6.29
CA ILE A 32 6.14 6.76 -6.12
C ILE A 32 6.30 6.12 -7.50
N GLN A 33 7.55 5.99 -7.94
CA GLN A 33 7.88 5.33 -9.21
C GLN A 33 7.81 3.80 -9.06
N PRO A 34 7.32 3.07 -10.09
CA PRO A 34 7.50 1.63 -10.18
C PRO A 34 8.98 1.24 -10.27
N GLY A 35 9.35 0.01 -9.89
CA GLY A 35 10.73 -0.44 -10.05
C GLY A 35 11.11 -1.74 -9.36
N TYR A 36 10.29 -2.27 -8.44
CA TYR A 36 10.59 -3.51 -7.73
C TYR A 36 9.65 -4.65 -8.10
N ALA A 37 10.22 -5.82 -8.39
CA ALA A 37 9.50 -7.05 -8.65
C ALA A 37 9.00 -7.74 -7.36
N LYS A 38 8.15 -8.77 -7.54
CA LYS A 38 7.70 -9.63 -6.43
C LYS A 38 8.91 -10.37 -5.85
N LYS A 39 9.03 -10.38 -4.52
CA LYS A 39 10.17 -11.01 -3.85
C LYS A 39 10.03 -12.52 -3.67
N TYR A 40 8.79 -13.01 -3.52
CA TYR A 40 8.49 -14.41 -3.21
C TYR A 40 7.35 -14.92 -4.10
N PRO A 41 7.29 -16.24 -4.37
CA PRO A 41 6.21 -16.84 -5.15
C PRO A 41 4.84 -16.72 -4.46
N GLY A 42 3.78 -16.62 -5.26
CA GLY A 42 2.42 -16.39 -4.77
C GLY A 42 2.13 -14.94 -4.36
N ASN A 43 0.99 -14.72 -3.72
CA ASN A 43 0.62 -13.41 -3.16
C ASN A 43 -0.26 -13.53 -1.89
N PRO A 44 0.19 -14.23 -0.83
CA PRO A 44 -0.60 -14.45 0.37
C PRO A 44 -0.91 -13.14 1.13
N THR A 45 -0.05 -12.13 1.01
CA THR A 45 -0.19 -10.82 1.66
C THR A 45 -1.04 -9.83 0.87
N LYS A 46 -1.59 -10.23 -0.30
CA LYS A 46 -2.35 -9.34 -1.21
C LYS A 46 -1.59 -8.05 -1.54
N SER A 47 -0.29 -8.18 -1.74
CA SER A 47 0.55 -7.09 -2.22
C SER A 47 0.32 -6.87 -3.72
N TYR A 48 0.08 -5.61 -4.12
CA TYR A 48 -0.14 -5.20 -5.51
C TYR A 48 0.96 -4.25 -5.94
N ARG A 49 1.15 -4.12 -7.26
CA ARG A 49 2.16 -3.25 -7.87
C ARG A 49 1.54 -2.53 -9.06
N SER A 50 1.85 -1.24 -9.20
CA SER A 50 1.43 -0.44 -10.34
C SER A 50 2.53 -0.42 -11.40
N ARG A 51 2.15 -0.33 -12.68
CA ARG A 51 3.06 -0.02 -13.80
C ARG A 51 3.22 1.47 -14.04
N GLU A 52 2.31 2.27 -13.48
CA GLU A 52 2.32 3.73 -13.55
C GLU A 52 2.67 4.33 -12.19
N PRO A 53 3.24 5.56 -12.15
CA PRO A 53 3.53 6.24 -10.90
C PRO A 53 2.29 6.42 -10.02
N LEU A 54 2.44 6.22 -8.71
CA LEU A 54 1.38 6.41 -7.73
C LEU A 54 1.58 7.72 -6.98
N ARG A 55 0.51 8.51 -6.83
CA ARG A 55 0.54 9.75 -6.07
C ARG A 55 0.28 9.50 -4.58
N VAL A 56 1.08 10.09 -3.71
CA VAL A 56 0.84 10.10 -2.26
C VAL A 56 -0.29 11.06 -1.94
N VAL A 57 -1.37 10.55 -1.35
CA VAL A 57 -2.57 11.35 -1.01
C VAL A 57 -2.55 11.78 0.45
N SER A 58 -2.08 10.92 1.36
CA SER A 58 -2.01 11.19 2.80
C SER A 58 -1.04 10.24 3.48
N GLU A 59 -0.49 10.67 4.62
CA GLU A 59 0.23 9.79 5.53
C GLU A 59 -0.73 9.19 6.57
N TYR A 60 -0.50 7.95 6.98
CA TYR A 60 -1.25 7.28 8.04
C TYR A 60 -0.32 7.03 9.24
N LEU A 61 -0.49 7.83 10.31
CA LEU A 61 0.41 7.88 11.46
C LEU A 61 0.02 6.92 12.59
N ASP A 62 -1.26 6.56 12.70
CA ASP A 62 -1.80 5.75 13.81
C ASP A 62 -1.57 4.24 13.63
N TRP A 63 -0.57 3.85 12.84
CA TRP A 63 -0.24 2.45 12.61
C TRP A 63 0.50 1.85 13.81
N GLN A 64 -0.14 0.90 14.49
CA GLN A 64 0.52 0.09 15.51
C GLN A 64 1.24 -1.10 14.85
N GLY A 65 2.55 -1.16 15.05
CA GLY A 65 3.37 -2.27 14.57
C GLY A 65 2.98 -3.60 15.22
N HIS A 66 3.36 -4.70 14.57
CA HIS A 66 3.20 -6.03 15.16
C HIS A 66 4.13 -6.23 16.37
N PHE A 67 3.71 -7.04 17.34
CA PHE A 67 4.57 -7.46 18.45
C PHE A 67 5.81 -8.22 17.94
N PRO A 68 6.96 -8.12 18.63
CA PRO A 68 8.20 -8.74 18.18
C PRO A 68 8.10 -10.25 17.89
N GLY A 69 7.38 -11.00 18.72
CA GLY A 69 7.19 -12.46 18.51
C GLY A 69 6.41 -12.78 17.24
N VAL A 70 5.44 -11.93 16.86
CA VAL A 70 4.69 -12.06 15.61
C VAL A 70 5.60 -11.75 14.41
N ILE A 71 6.43 -10.71 14.52
CA ILE A 71 7.42 -10.36 13.49
C ILE A 71 8.39 -11.52 13.27
N GLN A 72 8.87 -12.16 14.34
CA GLN A 72 9.77 -13.30 14.23
C GLN A 72 9.09 -14.48 13.53
N ALA A 73 7.87 -14.85 13.94
CA ALA A 73 7.12 -15.91 13.29
C ALA A 73 6.85 -15.64 11.78
N MET A 74 6.61 -14.37 11.40
CA MET A 74 6.49 -13.98 9.99
C MET A 74 7.81 -14.15 9.23
N LYS A 75 8.94 -13.77 9.83
CA LYS A 75 10.27 -13.95 9.23
C LYS A 75 10.61 -15.44 9.07
N ASP A 76 10.33 -16.25 10.07
CA ASP A 76 10.62 -17.69 10.03
C ASP A 76 9.84 -18.40 8.92
N ARG A 77 8.58 -18.00 8.68
CA ARG A 77 7.78 -18.50 7.55
C ARG A 77 8.36 -18.14 6.18
N ILE A 78 9.05 -17.01 6.09
CA ILE A 78 9.65 -16.51 4.84
C ILE A 78 11.07 -17.07 4.66
N ALA A 79 11.80 -17.36 5.75
CA ALA A 79 13.19 -17.82 5.70
C ALA A 79 13.40 -19.14 4.94
N GLY A 80 12.36 -19.95 4.78
CA GLY A 80 12.37 -21.17 3.94
C GLY A 80 11.91 -20.95 2.49
N LEU A 81 11.59 -19.72 2.11
CA LEU A 81 11.23 -19.36 0.74
C LEU A 81 12.46 -18.74 0.06
N GLU A 82 12.96 -19.42 -0.96
CA GLU A 82 13.96 -18.83 -1.86
C GLU A 82 13.35 -17.58 -2.51
N PRO A 83 14.09 -16.45 -2.53
CA PRO A 83 13.74 -15.31 -3.36
C PRO A 83 13.51 -15.77 -4.80
N ILE A 84 12.61 -15.10 -5.50
CA ILE A 84 12.51 -15.31 -6.95
C ILE A 84 13.78 -14.74 -7.57
N ASP A 85 14.56 -15.59 -8.23
CA ASP A 85 15.62 -15.15 -9.13
C ASP A 85 14.97 -14.39 -10.31
N ASP A 86 15.35 -13.13 -10.49
CA ASP A 86 14.92 -12.27 -11.61
C ASP A 86 15.75 -12.54 -12.88
#